data_AF-A0A1M3BJD5-F1
#
_entry.id   AF-A0A1M3BJD5-F1
#
_cell.length_a   1.000
_cell.length_b   1.000
_cell.length_c   1.000
_cell.angle_alpha   90.00
_cell.angle_beta   90.00
_cell.angle_gamma   90.00
#
_symmetry.space_group_name_H-M   'P 1'
#
loop_
_entity.id
_entity.type
_entity.pdbx_description
1 polymer ?
#
loop_
_entity_poly.entity_id
_entity_poly.type
_entity_poly.pdbx_seq_one_letter_code
_entity_poly.pdbx_strand_id
1 'polypeptide(L)' 'MRDEGRKRTGTWIGIPYDWRRPTKARLRSRWWNPDDPRFLTPKAFGWGYDLNVYWLFHRKGGHG' A
#
# COMPACT_ATOMS: atom_id res chain seq x y z
N MET A 1 -29.03 -1.00 -5.83
CA MET A 1 -28.58 -2.26 -5.22
C MET A 1 -27.19 -2.00 -4.67
N ARG A 2 -27.06 -1.83 -3.35
CA ARG A 2 -25.75 -1.57 -2.71
C ARG A 2 -25.07 -2.93 -2.54
N ASP A 3 -23.94 -3.14 -3.20
CA ASP A 3 -23.11 -4.32 -2.98
C ASP A 3 -22.49 -4.28 -1.57
N GLU A 4 -23.28 -4.62 -0.56
CA GLU A 4 -22.88 -4.79 0.84
C GLU A 4 -22.15 -6.14 1.08
N GLY A 5 -21.65 -6.75 0.01
CA GLY A 5 -20.84 -7.98 0.03
C GLY A 5 -19.46 -7.75 0.64
N ARG A 6 -19.39 -7.71 1.97
CA ARG A 6 -18.17 -7.79 2.82
C ARG A 6 -17.03 -6.90 2.30
N LYS A 7 -16.96 -5.64 2.78
CA LYS A 7 -15.78 -4.78 2.58
C LYS A 7 -14.52 -5.57 2.96
N ARG A 8 -13.79 -6.09 1.97
CA ARG A 8 -12.53 -6.81 2.15
C ARG A 8 -11.39 -5.86 2.51
N THR A 9 -11.70 -4.61 2.81
CA THR A 9 -10.75 -3.54 3.09
C THR A 9 -11.21 -2.78 4.30
N GLY A 10 -10.28 -2.38 5.16
CA GLY A 10 -10.61 -1.58 6.32
C GLY A 10 -9.37 -1.25 7.13
N THR A 11 -9.60 -0.70 8.32
CA THR A 11 -8.56 -0.47 9.31
C THR A 11 -9.02 -1.13 10.60
N TRP A 12 -8.15 -1.89 11.24
CA TRP A 12 -8.39 -2.51 12.54
C TRP A 12 -7.28 -2.06 13.49
N ILE A 13 -7.64 -1.49 14.64
CA ILE A 13 -6.72 -0.87 15.63
C ILE A 13 -5.67 0.08 15.02
N GLY A 14 -6.02 0.80 13.95
CA GLY A 14 -5.09 1.69 13.22
C GLY A 14 -4.25 0.99 12.14
N ILE A 15 -4.32 -0.34 12.03
CA ILE A 15 -3.62 -1.14 11.02
C ILE A 15 -4.54 -1.38 9.81
N PRO A 16 -4.16 -0.95 8.60
CA PRO A 16 -4.96 -1.19 7.41
C PRO A 16 -4.90 -2.66 6.99
N TYR A 17 -5.99 -3.19 6.43
CA TYR A 17 -6.03 -4.51 5.83
C TYR A 17 -6.74 -4.49 4.46
N ASP A 18 -6.33 -5.40 3.58
CA ASP A 18 -6.93 -5.61 2.26
C ASP A 18 -6.92 -7.10 1.88
N TRP A 19 -8.08 -7.72 1.79
CA TRP A 19 -8.29 -9.11 1.40
C TRP A 19 -8.82 -9.25 -0.03
N ARG A 20 -8.75 -8.19 -0.84
CA ARG A 20 -9.04 -8.31 -2.28
C ARG A 20 -7.95 -9.14 -2.94
N ARG A 21 -8.32 -9.92 -3.97
CA ARG A 21 -7.32 -10.70 -4.72
C ARG A 21 -6.20 -9.77 -5.20
N PRO A 22 -4.92 -10.06 -4.88
CA PRO A 22 -3.82 -9.25 -5.35
C PRO A 22 -3.76 -9.33 -6.87
N THR A 23 -3.57 -8.19 -7.52
CA THR A 23 -3.27 -8.13 -8.96
C THR A 23 -1.81 -7.74 -9.14
N LYS A 24 -1.17 -8.27 -10.18
CA LYS A 24 0.24 -7.94 -10.50
C LYS A 24 0.44 -6.43 -10.67
N ALA A 25 -0.51 -5.76 -11.34
CA ALA A 25 -0.51 -4.31 -11.49
C ALA A 25 -0.50 -3.59 -10.13
N ARG A 26 -1.37 -4.01 -9.21
CA ARG A 26 -1.49 -3.36 -7.90
C ARG A 26 -0.31 -3.63 -6.96
N LEU A 27 0.28 -4.82 -7.03
CA LEU A 27 1.52 -5.12 -6.32
C LEU A 27 2.66 -4.21 -6.83
N ARG A 28 2.82 -4.09 -8.15
CA ARG A 28 3.83 -3.21 -8.76
C ARG A 28 3.62 -1.75 -8.37
N SER A 29 2.40 -1.24 -8.45
CA SER A 29 2.06 0.15 -8.06
C SER A 29 2.15 0.43 -6.56
N ARG A 30 2.38 -0.57 -5.70
CA ARG A 30 2.63 -0.35 -4.26
C ARG A 30 4.09 -0.49 -3.88
N TRP A 31 4.80 -1.38 -4.56
CA TRP A 31 6.22 -1.58 -4.35
C TRP A 31 7.05 -0.50 -5.06
N TRP A 32 6.62 -0.01 -6.21
CA TRP A 32 7.35 0.97 -7.00
C TRP A 32 6.40 2.05 -7.54
N ASN A 33 6.21 3.12 -6.78
CA ASN A 33 5.34 4.22 -7.18
C ASN A 33 6.00 5.58 -6.93
N PRO A 34 6.58 6.23 -7.96
CA PRO A 34 7.17 7.54 -7.82
C PRO A 34 6.14 8.64 -7.50
N ASP A 35 4.88 8.45 -7.91
CA ASP A 35 3.81 9.44 -7.75
C ASP A 35 3.21 9.42 -6.33
N ASP A 36 3.49 8.39 -5.53
CA ASP A 36 3.05 8.30 -4.14
C ASP A 36 4.20 8.72 -3.21
N PRO A 37 4.13 9.92 -2.59
CA PRO A 37 5.21 10.42 -1.73
C PRO A 37 5.33 9.65 -0.40
N ARG A 38 4.42 8.72 -0.10
CA ARG A 38 4.46 7.97 1.16
C ARG A 38 5.52 6.87 1.10
N PHE A 39 6.37 6.84 2.13
CA PHE A 39 7.30 5.73 2.35
C PHE A 39 6.57 4.45 2.78
N LEU A 40 5.55 4.58 3.62
CA LEU A 40 4.67 3.48 4.06
C LEU A 40 3.36 3.53 3.30
N THR A 41 3.02 2.45 2.59
CA THR A 41 1.77 2.31 1.86
C THR A 41 0.93 1.18 2.47
N PRO A 42 -0.42 1.21 2.43
CA PRO A 42 -1.21 0.08 2.91
C PRO A 42 -0.94 -1.17 2.07
N LYS A 43 -0.93 -2.36 2.68
CA LYS A 43 -0.58 -3.60 1.98
C LYS A 43 -1.50 -3.91 0.80
N ALA A 44 -0.94 -4.44 -0.30
CA ALA A 44 -1.72 -4.89 -1.46
C ALA A 44 -2.65 -6.07 -1.15
N PHE A 45 -2.23 -6.95 -0.22
CA PHE A 45 -3.00 -8.08 0.28
C PHE A 45 -2.56 -8.48 1.69
N GLY A 46 -3.51 -8.69 2.61
CA GLY A 46 -3.26 -9.01 4.00
C GLY A 46 -3.32 -7.79 4.91
N TRP A 47 -2.56 -7.82 6.00
CA TRP A 47 -2.60 -6.83 7.09
C TRP A 47 -1.31 -6.01 7.16
N GLY A 48 -1.44 -4.71 7.41
CA GLY A 48 -0.34 -3.79 7.67
C GLY A 48 0.09 -2.93 6.47
N TYR A 49 1.36 -2.54 6.50
CA TYR A 49 1.97 -1.63 5.53
C TYR A 49 2.99 -2.37 4.66
N ASP A 50 3.13 -1.90 3.42
CA ASP A 50 4.23 -2.18 2.49
C ASP A 50 5.14 -0.94 2.42
N LEU A 51 6.37 -1.16 1.95
CA LEU A 51 7.35 -0.09 1.71
C LEU A 51 7.27 0.32 0.24
N ASN A 52 7.21 1.63 -0.01
CA ASN A 52 7.43 2.14 -1.36
C ASN A 52 8.94 2.13 -1.64
N VAL A 53 9.39 1.07 -2.29
CA VAL A 53 10.80 0.78 -2.56
C VAL A 53 11.44 1.87 -3.43
N TYR A 54 10.64 2.60 -4.22
CA TYR A 54 11.10 3.79 -4.94
C TYR A 54 11.84 4.75 -4.00
N TRP A 55 11.23 5.12 -2.87
CA TRP A 55 11.84 6.03 -1.90
C TRP A 55 13.01 5.42 -1.13
N LEU A 56 13.08 4.10 -1.00
CA LEU A 56 14.25 3.45 -0.39
C LEU A 56 15.51 3.69 -1.24
N PHE A 57 15.39 3.66 -2.57
CA PHE A 57 16.50 3.91 -3.50
C PHE A 57 16.68 5.39 -3.85
N HIS A 58 15.61 6.18 -3.82
CA HIS A 58 15.64 7.63 -4.09
C HIS A 58 15.89 8.47 -2.84
N ARG A 59 16.03 7.86 -1.66
CA ARG A 59 16.58 8.53 -0.47
C ARG A 59 18.09 8.73 -0.61
N LYS A 60 18.47 9.56 -1.57
CA LYS A 60 19.74 10.29 -1.64
C LYS A 60 19.40 11.77 -1.45
N GLY A 61 19.81 12.36 -0.33
CA GLY A 61 19.75 13.81 -0.09
C GLY A 61 18.86 14.23 1.07
N GLY A 62 19.19 13.79 2.29
CA GLY A 62 18.63 14.32 3.53
C GLY A 62 19.74 14.67 4.51
N HIS A 63 20.69 15.49 4.07
CA HIS A 63 21.63 16.26 4.89
C HIS A 63 21.97 17.52 4.08
N GLY A 64 21.53 18.68 4.57
CA GLY A 64 21.67 19.99 3.94
C GLY A 64 20.48 20.87 4.25
#